data_AF-A0A533RP93-F1
#
_entry.id   AF-A0A533RP93-F1
#
_cell.length_a   1.000
_cell.length_b   1.000
_cell.length_c   1.000
_cell.angle_alpha   90.00
_cell.angle_beta   90.00
_cell.angle_gamma   90.00
#
_symmetry.space_group_name_H-M   'P 1'
#
loop_
_entity.id
_entity.type
_entity.pdbx_description
1 polymer ?
#
loop_
_entity_poly.entity_id
_entity_poly.type
_entity_poly.pdbx_seq_one_letter_code
_entity_poly.pdbx_strand_id
1 'polypeptide(L)' 'MGTLAEAARLALEPFVGAMVADTCVRATALSLGKTSDDLIPDDLPSLENRIRSLLGPVAPTATIDQVVGGLRRTVQAGV' A
#
# COMPACT_ATOMS: atom_id res chain seq x y z
N MET A 1 -7.91 10.61 12.62
CA MET A 1 -8.08 10.21 11.22
C MET A 1 -6.73 9.69 10.75
N GLY A 2 -6.65 8.42 10.35
CA GLY A 2 -5.40 7.84 9.84
C GLY A 2 -5.20 8.23 8.38
N THR A 3 -3.94 8.47 7.97
CA THR A 3 -3.61 8.74 6.57
C THR A 3 -3.68 7.45 5.74
N LEU A 4 -3.78 7.55 4.41
CA LEU A 4 -3.71 6.37 3.54
C LEU A 4 -2.40 5.59 3.75
N ALA A 5 -1.30 6.30 3.98
CA ALA A 5 -0.01 5.71 4.29
C ALA A 5 -0.05 4.82 5.54
N GLU A 6 -0.74 5.25 6.60
CA GLU A 6 -0.84 4.48 7.82
C GLU A 6 -1.71 3.24 7.65
N ALA A 7 -2.86 3.39 7.00
CA ALA A 7 -3.72 2.26 6.63
C ALA A 7 -2.97 1.25 5.76
N ALA A 8 -2.15 1.73 4.84
CA ALA A 8 -1.33 0.89 3.98
C ALA A 8 -0.25 0.14 4.75
N ARG A 9 0.48 0.80 5.66
CA ARG A 9 1.50 0.13 6.49
C ARG A 9 0.88 -0.99 7.32
N LEU A 10 -0.22 -0.69 8.02
CA LEU A 10 -0.95 -1.67 8.84
C LEU A 10 -1.48 -2.86 8.03
N ALA A 11 -1.94 -2.62 6.80
CA ALA A 11 -2.44 -3.68 5.92
C ALA A 11 -1.33 -4.54 5.31
N LEU A 12 -0.19 -3.94 4.97
CA LEU A 12 0.92 -4.59 4.28
C LEU A 12 1.86 -5.35 5.24
N GLU A 13 2.15 -4.77 6.40
CA GLU A 13 3.17 -5.27 7.33
C GLU A 13 3.02 -6.76 7.71
N PRO A 14 1.82 -7.32 7.97
CA PRO A 14 1.67 -8.74 8.28
C PRO A 14 2.09 -9.69 7.16
N PHE A 15 2.14 -9.22 5.92
CA PHE A 15 2.43 -10.04 4.74
C PHE A 15 3.85 -9.86 4.23
N VAL A 16 4.39 -8.64 4.31
CA VAL A 16 5.70 -8.30 3.70
C VAL A 16 6.71 -7.71 4.70
N GLY A 17 6.30 -7.48 5.94
CA GLY A 17 7.10 -6.81 6.98
C GLY A 17 7.13 -5.29 6.84
N ALA A 18 7.50 -4.61 7.93
CA ALA A 18 7.45 -3.15 8.04
C ALA A 18 8.29 -2.43 6.97
N MET A 19 9.49 -2.95 6.65
CA MET A 19 10.40 -2.32 5.68
C MET A 19 9.83 -2.30 4.26
N VAL A 20 9.24 -3.42 3.82
CA VAL A 20 8.65 -3.52 2.48
C VAL A 20 7.35 -2.73 2.41
N ALA A 21 6.57 -2.71 3.50
CA ALA A 21 5.37 -1.89 3.62
C ALA A 21 5.71 -0.39 3.46
N ASP A 22 6.71 0.10 4.20
CA ASP A 22 7.17 1.49 4.11
C ASP A 22 7.72 1.82 2.71
N THR A 23 8.47 0.89 2.12
CA THR A 23 8.98 1.03 0.75
C THR A 23 7.86 1.16 -0.27
N CYS A 24 6.79 0.37 -0.17
CA CYS A 24 5.63 0.46 -1.06
C CYS A 24 4.96 1.83 -0.97
N VAL A 25 4.73 2.32 0.25
CA VAL A 25 4.11 3.62 0.50
C VAL A 25 4.99 4.75 -0.02
N ARG A 26 6.26 4.76 0.35
CA ARG A 26 7.21 5.80 -0.06
C ARG A 26 7.46 5.80 -1.56
N ALA A 27 7.60 4.64 -2.19
CA ALA A 27 7.76 4.53 -3.64
C ALA A 27 6.52 5.00 -4.40
N THR A 28 5.33 4.86 -3.82
CA THR A 28 4.07 5.38 -4.37
C THR A 28 4.03 6.89 -4.28
N ALA A 29 4.31 7.45 -3.09
CA ALA A 29 4.35 8.89 -2.87
C ALA A 29 5.35 9.57 -3.83
N LEU A 30 6.56 9.01 -3.94
CA LEU A 30 7.59 9.50 -4.87
C LEU A 30 7.14 9.49 -6.33
N SER A 31 6.43 8.45 -6.80
CA SER A 31 5.89 8.45 -8.18
C SER A 31 4.82 9.51 -8.43
N LEU A 32 4.15 9.98 -7.38
CA LEU A 32 3.10 10.99 -7.46
C LEU A 32 3.63 12.41 -7.19
N GLY A 33 4.93 12.56 -6.90
CA GLY A 33 5.51 13.84 -6.48
C GLY A 33 5.03 14.31 -5.11
N LYS A 34 4.59 13.39 -4.25
CA LYS A 34 4.03 13.63 -2.92
C LYS A 34 4.95 13.14 -1.81
N THR A 35 4.69 13.56 -0.58
CA THR A 35 5.19 12.85 0.61
C THR A 35 4.25 11.73 1.00
N SER A 36 4.72 10.76 1.80
CA SER A 36 3.87 9.66 2.27
C SER A 36 2.67 10.16 3.07
N ASP A 37 2.83 11.26 3.83
CA ASP A 37 1.78 11.84 4.65
C ASP A 37 0.70 12.56 3.82
N ASP A 38 1.03 12.96 2.59
CA ASP A 38 0.11 13.62 1.64
C ASP A 38 -0.71 12.63 0.80
N LEU A 39 -0.54 11.32 1.03
CA LEU A 39 -1.32 10.30 0.32
C LEU A 39 -2.77 10.34 0.79
N ILE A 40 -3.66 10.58 -0.17
CA ILE A 40 -5.12 10.64 0.03
C ILE A 40 -5.77 9.36 -0.51
N PRO A 41 -7.01 9.03 -0.10
CA PRO A 41 -7.71 7.83 -0.57
C PRO A 41 -7.74 7.68 -2.10
N ASP A 42 -7.80 8.77 -2.85
CA ASP A 42 -7.80 8.77 -4.32
C ASP A 42 -6.49 8.26 -4.93
N ASP A 43 -5.39 8.22 -4.16
CA ASP A 43 -4.10 7.67 -4.57
C ASP A 43 -4.03 6.14 -4.44
N LEU A 44 -5.06 5.50 -3.87
CA LEU A 44 -5.11 4.04 -3.66
C LEU A 44 -4.83 3.23 -4.95
N PRO A 45 -5.37 3.55 -6.14
CA PRO A 45 -5.06 2.81 -7.36
C PRO A 45 -3.56 2.83 -7.71
N SER A 46 -2.89 3.96 -7.47
CA SER A 46 -1.44 4.10 -7.69
C SER A 46 -0.65 3.23 -6.72
N LEU A 47 -1.09 3.17 -5.46
CA LEU A 47 -0.50 2.30 -4.43
C LEU A 47 -0.66 0.82 -4.79
N GLU A 48 -1.85 0.40 -5.24
CA GLU A 48 -2.12 -0.98 -5.66
C GLU A 48 -1.23 -1.40 -6.83
N ASN A 49 -1.11 -0.54 -7.85
CA ASN A 49 -0.22 -0.77 -8.97
C ASN A 49 1.25 -0.88 -8.53
N ARG A 50 1.68 -0.03 -7.59
CA ARG A 50 3.03 -0.08 -7.04
C ARG A 50 3.28 -1.38 -6.27
N ILE A 51 2.35 -1.81 -5.42
CA ILE A 51 2.43 -3.08 -4.68
C ILE A 51 2.56 -4.25 -5.66
N ARG A 52 1.72 -4.30 -6.70
CA ARG A 52 1.79 -5.34 -7.74
C ARG A 52 3.13 -5.33 -8.47
N SER A 53 3.64 -4.16 -8.80
CA SER A 53 4.93 -4.02 -9.48
C SER A 53 6.12 -4.42 -8.61
N LEU A 54 6.11 -4.08 -7.32
CA LEU A 54 7.22 -4.37 -6.40
C LEU A 54 7.21 -5.82 -5.93
N LEU A 55 6.03 -6.37 -5.64
CA LEU A 55 5.89 -7.73 -5.11
C LEU A 55 5.80 -8.78 -6.20
N GLY A 56 5.39 -8.43 -7.42
CA GLY A 56 5.25 -9.36 -8.55
C GLY A 56 6.45 -10.29 -8.79
N PRO A 57 7.70 -9.79 -8.72
CA PRO A 57 8.88 -10.64 -8.90
C PRO A 57 9.18 -11.60 -7.75
N VAL A 58 8.62 -11.37 -6.55
CA VAL A 58 9.04 -12.03 -5.29
C VAL A 58 7.90 -12.74 -4.55
N ALA A 59 6.64 -12.54 -4.95
CA ALA A 59 5.47 -13.12 -4.30
C ALA A 59 4.48 -13.70 -5.31
N PRO A 60 3.76 -14.80 -4.96
CA PRO A 60 2.69 -15.34 -5.78
C PRO A 60 1.55 -14.32 -5.98
N THR A 61 0.93 -14.32 -7.16
CA THR A 61 -0.20 -13.43 -7.49
C THR A 61 -1.33 -13.51 -6.46
N ALA A 62 -1.64 -14.72 -5.97
CA ALA A 62 -2.67 -14.92 -4.96
C ALA A 62 -2.37 -14.17 -3.65
N THR A 63 -1.11 -14.13 -3.22
CA THR A 63 -0.68 -13.38 -2.04
C THR A 63 -0.81 -11.88 -2.28
N ILE A 64 -0.40 -11.40 -3.45
CA ILE A 64 -0.53 -9.98 -3.82
C ILE A 64 -2.00 -9.56 -3.84
N ASP A 65 -2.90 -10.39 -4.35
CA ASP A 65 -4.34 -10.11 -4.36
C ASP A 65 -4.94 -10.11 -2.95
N GLN A 66 -4.50 -11.01 -2.06
CA GLN A 66 -4.90 -10.99 -0.64
C GLN A 66 -4.47 -9.69 0.06
N VAL A 67 -3.23 -9.26 -0.20
CA VAL A 67 -2.65 -8.03 0.34
C VAL A 67 -3.44 -6.80 -0.14
N VAL A 68 -3.66 -6.68 -1.45
CA VAL A 68 -4.45 -5.58 -2.05
C VAL A 68 -5.89 -5.60 -1.56
N GLY A 69 -6.50 -6.78 -1.44
CA GLY A 69 -7.85 -6.93 -0.89
C GLY A 69 -7.95 -6.59 0.60
N GLY A 70 -6.88 -6.80 1.38
CA GLY A 70 -6.77 -6.35 2.76
C GLY A 70 -6.69 -4.83 2.84
N LEU A 71 -5.82 -4.21 2.03
CA LEU A 71 -5.66 -2.76 1.93
C LEU A 71 -6.99 -2.06 1.63
N ARG A 72 -7.72 -2.51 0.59
CA ARG A 72 -9.03 -1.95 0.21
C ARG A 72 -10.01 -1.97 1.38
N ARG A 73 -10.06 -3.08 2.13
CA ARG A 73 -10.93 -3.21 3.31
C ARG A 73 -10.54 -2.25 4.42
N THR A 74 -9.24 -2.09 4.71
CA THR A 74 -8.76 -1.17 5.75
C THR A 74 -9.09 0.29 5.39
N VAL A 75 -8.87 0.69 4.12
CA VAL A 75 -9.19 2.05 3.66
C VAL A 75 -10.69 2.32 3.67
N GLN A 76 -11.53 1.34 3.32
CA GLN A 76 -12.99 1.45 3.38
C GLN A 76 -13.54 1.45 4.82
N ALA A 77 -12.83 0.78 5.75
CA ALA A 77 -13.25 0.65 7.15
C ALA A 77 -12.79 1.81 8.05
N GLY A 78 -11.90 2.69 7.56
CA GLY A 78 -11.38 3.78 8.38
C GLY A 78 -10.43 4.72 7.65
N VAL A 79 -11.02 5.65 6.88
CA VAL A 79 -10.51 7.02 6.67
C VAL A 79 -11.64 7.98 7.04
#